data_AF-A0A1I3KCS9-F1
#
_entry.id   AF-A0A1I3KCS9-F1
#
_cell.length_a   1.000
_cell.length_b   1.000
_cell.length_c   1.000
_cell.angle_alpha   90.00
_cell.angle_beta   90.00
_cell.angle_gamma   90.00
#
_symmetry.space_group_name_H-M   'P 1'
#
loop_
_entity.id
_entity.type
_entity.pdbx_description
1 polymer ?
#
loop_
_entity_poly.entity_id
_entity_poly.type
_entity_poly.pdbx_seq_one_letter_code
_entity_poly.pdbx_strand_id
1 'polypeptide(L)'
;MQIVKEFSFSGENLFREIEKKAAKVEQIKDIKITLPTPAGEEEFKLMEYNLGEKRVPGFYTFRGASADGQKILTLTVKPKSMSGMIRYNAENFYIEKVKNAKNKYQLYLPKPVKNQENDALK
;
A
#
# COMPACT_ATOMS: atom_id res chain seq x y z
N MET A 1 8.54 -11.27 -10.44
CA MET A 1 7.82 -10.01 -10.56
C MET A 1 7.34 -9.80 -11.99
N GLN A 2 6.07 -9.43 -12.16
CA GLN A 2 5.49 -8.86 -13.37
C GLN A 2 5.02 -7.44 -13.01
N ILE A 3 5.59 -6.43 -13.67
CA ILE A 3 5.16 -5.04 -13.46
C ILE A 3 3.81 -4.87 -14.15
N VAL A 4 2.82 -4.40 -13.40
CA VAL A 4 1.48 -4.07 -13.91
C VAL A 4 1.47 -2.62 -14.38
N LYS A 5 1.98 -1.71 -13.55
CA LYS A 5 2.01 -0.27 -13.85
C LYS A 5 3.09 0.44 -13.05
N GLU A 6 3.77 1.39 -13.68
CA GLU A 6 4.55 2.41 -12.98
C GLU A 6 3.75 3.70 -12.91
N PHE A 7 3.89 4.45 -11.81
CA PHE A 7 3.15 5.68 -11.61
C PHE A 7 3.95 6.70 -10.78
N SER A 8 3.61 7.97 -10.98
CA SER A 8 4.16 9.08 -10.21
C SER A 8 3.22 9.43 -9.04
N PHE A 9 3.78 9.54 -7.85
CA PHE A 9 3.05 9.93 -6.64
C PHE A 9 4.00 10.72 -5.73
N SER A 10 3.76 12.02 -5.55
CA SER A 10 4.57 12.83 -4.64
C SER A 10 4.30 12.49 -3.18
N GLY A 11 3.03 12.21 -2.85
CA GLY A 11 2.57 11.90 -1.50
C GLY A 11 2.75 13.03 -0.49
N GLU A 12 3.36 14.16 -0.83
CA GLU A 12 3.71 15.22 0.13
C GLU A 12 2.50 15.73 0.92
N ASN A 13 1.37 15.97 0.24
CA ASN A 13 0.14 16.40 0.89
C ASN A 13 -0.43 15.32 1.80
N LEU A 14 -0.46 14.06 1.33
CA LEU A 14 -0.92 12.91 2.11
C LEU A 14 -0.08 12.72 3.38
N PHE A 15 1.25 12.75 3.24
CA PHE A 15 2.18 12.54 4.35
C PHE A 15 2.04 13.64 5.41
N ARG A 16 1.94 14.91 4.98
CA ARG A 16 1.70 16.04 5.89
C ARG A 16 0.34 15.95 6.59
N GLU A 17 -0.69 15.53 5.88
CA GLU A 17 -2.02 15.36 6.48
C GLU A 17 -2.02 14.26 7.55
N ILE A 18 -1.39 13.12 7.26
CA ILE A 18 -1.23 12.01 8.20
C ILE A 18 -0.51 12.47 9.46
N GLU A 19 0.64 13.15 9.33
CA GLU A 19 1.38 13.68 10.49
C GLU A 19 0.54 14.67 11.32
N LYS A 20 -0.20 15.57 10.65
CA LYS A 20 -1.08 16.53 11.31
C LYS A 20 -2.21 15.85 12.08
N LYS A 21 -2.82 14.79 11.53
CA LYS A 21 -3.87 14.02 12.23
C LYS A 21 -3.27 13.17 13.35
N ALA A 22 -2.11 12.56 13.13
CA ALA A 22 -1.41 11.75 14.13
C ALA A 22 -1.11 12.50 15.43
N ALA A 23 -0.96 13.83 15.38
CA ALA A 23 -0.75 14.67 16.56
C ALA A 23 -2.03 14.98 17.35
N LYS A 24 -3.21 14.74 16.78
CA LYS A 24 -4.50 15.22 17.33
C LYS A 24 -5.47 14.12 17.71
N VAL A 25 -5.39 12.97 17.05
CA VAL A 25 -6.36 11.89 17.21
C VAL A 25 -5.66 10.59 17.62
N GLU A 26 -6.37 9.78 18.39
CA GLU A 26 -5.92 8.45 18.78
C GLU A 26 -5.83 7.51 17.57
N GLN A 27 -6.83 7.57 16.67
CA GLN A 27 -6.87 6.80 15.43
C GLN A 27 -7.17 7.70 14.22
N ILE A 28 -6.37 7.60 13.16
CA ILE A 28 -6.58 8.35 11.92
C ILE A 28 -7.64 7.65 11.06
N LYS A 29 -8.65 8.41 10.63
CA LYS A 29 -9.73 7.98 9.74
C LYS A 29 -9.96 9.00 8.62
N ASP A 30 -10.76 8.59 7.64
CA ASP A 30 -11.27 9.43 6.55
C ASP A 30 -10.17 10.11 5.73
N ILE A 31 -9.03 9.44 5.57
CA ILE A 31 -8.01 9.82 4.59
C ILE A 31 -8.38 9.14 3.27
N LYS A 32 -8.35 9.88 2.17
CA LYS A 32 -8.58 9.33 0.84
C LYS A 32 -7.28 9.27 0.07
N ILE A 33 -7.09 8.21 -0.69
CA ILE A 33 -5.97 8.08 -1.62
C ILE A 33 -6.46 7.44 -2.92
N THR A 34 -6.03 7.99 -4.06
CA THR A 34 -6.25 7.36 -5.36
C THR A 34 -4.97 6.66 -5.80
N LEU A 35 -5.09 5.38 -6.15
CA LEU A 35 -3.97 4.56 -6.58
C LEU A 35 -4.34 3.76 -7.83
N PRO A 36 -3.36 3.46 -8.70
CA PRO A 36 -3.58 2.52 -9.77
C PRO A 36 -3.79 1.11 -9.22
N THR A 37 -4.70 0.40 -9.86
CA THR A 37 -5.00 -1.02 -9.66
C THR A 37 -4.92 -1.73 -11.02
N PRO A 38 -4.96 -3.07 -11.04
CA PRO A 38 -5.05 -3.81 -12.30
C PRO A 38 -6.29 -3.48 -13.13
N ALA A 39 -7.34 -2.93 -12.52
CA ALA A 39 -8.60 -2.57 -13.18
C ALA A 39 -8.72 -1.07 -13.52
N GLY A 40 -7.69 -0.26 -13.24
CA GLY A 40 -7.73 1.21 -13.40
C GLY A 40 -7.41 1.95 -12.10
N GLU A 41 -7.58 3.27 -12.10
CA GLU A 41 -7.44 4.08 -10.88
C GLU A 41 -8.60 3.82 -9.91
N GLU A 42 -8.30 3.75 -8.62
CA GLU A 42 -9.29 3.49 -7.57
C GLU A 42 -9.06 4.42 -6.38
N GLU A 43 -10.15 4.98 -5.83
CA GLU A 43 -10.11 5.71 -4.55
C GLU A 43 -10.29 4.73 -3.38
N PHE A 44 -9.38 4.78 -2.42
CA PHE A 44 -9.47 4.05 -1.16
C PHE A 44 -9.71 5.02 0.00
N LYS A 45 -10.67 4.68 0.85
CA LYS A 45 -10.84 5.32 2.15
C LYS A 45 -9.99 4.59 3.17
N LEU A 46 -9.04 5.29 3.78
CA LEU A 46 -8.06 4.74 4.71
C LEU A 46 -8.51 4.92 6.16
N MET A 47 -8.32 3.85 6.92
CA MET A 47 -8.42 3.80 8.37
C MET A 47 -7.13 3.23 8.93
N GLU A 48 -6.53 3.93 9.89
CA GLU A 48 -5.33 3.46 10.58
C GLU A 48 -5.63 2.15 11.32
N TYR A 49 -4.75 1.16 11.16
CA TYR A 49 -4.86 -0.15 11.80
C TYR A 49 -3.53 -0.53 12.46
N ASN A 50 -3.57 -1.53 13.33
CA ASN A 50 -2.43 -1.93 14.18
C ASN A 50 -1.91 -0.78 15.06
N LEU A 51 -2.83 -0.07 15.70
CA LEU A 51 -2.50 0.78 16.85
C LEU A 51 -1.99 -0.13 17.98
N GLY A 52 -0.67 -0.30 18.08
CA GLY A 52 -0.07 -0.79 19.31
C GLY A 52 -0.32 0.22 20.45
N GLU A 53 0.12 -0.11 21.68
CA GLU A 53 -0.05 0.78 22.84
C GLU A 53 0.51 2.20 22.61
N LYS A 54 1.51 2.35 21.73
CA LYS A 54 2.04 3.64 21.30
C LYS A 54 2.30 3.67 19.80
N ARG A 55 1.83 4.74 19.16
CA ARG A 55 2.13 5.08 17.76
C ARG A 55 3.61 5.38 17.58
N VAL A 56 4.22 4.85 16.53
CA VAL A 56 5.60 5.17 16.14
C VAL A 56 5.59 6.38 15.20
N PRO A 57 6.15 7.54 15.59
CA PRO A 57 6.14 8.73 14.74
C PRO A 57 6.79 8.47 13.37
N GLY A 58 6.11 8.89 12.31
CA GLY A 58 6.58 8.71 10.94
C GLY A 58 6.35 7.31 10.37
N PHE A 59 5.78 6.36 11.12
CA PHE A 59 5.44 5.03 10.62
C PHE A 59 3.95 4.76 10.87
N TYR A 60 3.15 4.77 9.80
CA TYR A 60 1.70 4.68 9.88
C TYR A 60 1.17 3.59 8.97
N THR A 61 0.29 2.75 9.49
CA THR A 61 -0.30 1.63 8.75
C THR A 61 -1.80 1.82 8.60
N PHE A 62 -2.30 1.68 7.37
CA PHE A 62 -3.70 1.86 7.02
C PHE A 62 -4.27 0.64 6.32
N ARG A 63 -5.55 0.35 6.60
CA ARG A 63 -6.40 -0.48 5.75
C ARG A 63 -7.33 0.44 4.98
N GLY A 64 -7.61 0.10 3.73
CA GLY A 64 -8.63 0.77 2.94
C GLY A 64 -9.40 -0.20 2.06
N ALA A 65 -10.56 0.24 1.61
CA ALA A 65 -11.40 -0.48 0.66
C ALA A 65 -11.84 0.45 -0.47
N SER A 66 -12.01 -0.10 -1.67
CA SER A 66 -12.71 0.56 -2.77
C SER A 66 -14.18 0.81 -2.43
N ALA A 67 -14.85 1.66 -3.20
CA ALA A 67 -16.26 1.99 -2.97
C ALA A 67 -17.18 0.76 -3.03
N ASP A 68 -16.86 -0.20 -3.90
CA ASP A 68 -17.58 -1.48 -4.07
C ASP A 68 -17.11 -2.59 -3.13
N GLY A 69 -16.07 -2.34 -2.31
CA GLY A 69 -15.47 -3.32 -1.40
C GLY A 69 -14.67 -4.45 -2.07
N GLN A 70 -14.55 -4.47 -3.40
CA GLN A 70 -13.87 -5.55 -4.12
C GLN A 70 -12.34 -5.50 -4.01
N LYS A 71 -11.78 -4.32 -3.72
CA LYS A 71 -10.34 -4.10 -3.60
C LYS A 71 -10.01 -3.69 -2.18
N ILE A 72 -9.11 -4.46 -1.55
CA ILE A 72 -8.65 -4.18 -0.19
C ILE A 72 -7.19 -3.73 -0.23
N LEU A 73 -6.93 -2.55 0.31
CA LEU A 73 -5.60 -1.96 0.41
C LEU A 73 -5.06 -2.12 1.83
N THR A 74 -3.82 -2.59 1.93
CA THR A 74 -2.96 -2.39 3.09
C THR A 74 -1.85 -1.42 2.71
N LEU A 75 -1.72 -0.32 3.43
CA LEU A 75 -0.74 0.73 3.13
C LEU A 75 0.12 1.02 4.35
N THR A 76 1.43 1.08 4.14
CA THR A 76 2.40 1.59 5.10
C THR A 76 2.95 2.92 4.58
N VAL A 77 2.86 3.96 5.39
CA VAL A 77 3.39 5.29 5.11
C VAL A 77 4.59 5.54 6.02
N LYS A 78 5.71 5.91 5.40
CA LYS A 78 6.97 6.30 6.02
C LYS A 78 7.31 7.73 5.60
N PRO A 79 8.32 8.39 6.22
CA PRO A 79 8.72 9.71 5.74
C PRO A 79 9.12 9.64 4.26
N LYS A 80 8.46 10.42 3.41
CA LYS A 80 8.74 10.56 1.96
C LYS A 80 8.55 9.28 1.12
N SER A 81 7.90 8.26 1.66
CA SER A 81 7.65 7.01 0.92
C SER A 81 6.45 6.25 1.44
N MET A 82 5.91 5.39 0.58
CA MET A 82 4.90 4.42 0.97
C MET A 82 5.19 3.05 0.37
N SER A 83 4.62 2.02 0.96
CA SER A 83 4.55 0.69 0.40
C SER A 83 3.19 0.09 0.73
N GLY A 84 2.73 -0.87 -0.05
CA GLY A 84 1.42 -1.45 0.21
C GLY A 84 1.12 -2.71 -0.57
N MET A 85 -0.06 -3.23 -0.35
CA MET A 85 -0.61 -4.39 -1.01
C MET A 85 -2.09 -4.14 -1.33
N ILE A 86 -2.49 -4.39 -2.56
CA ILE A 86 -3.89 -4.41 -3.01
C ILE A 86 -4.28 -5.86 -3.26
N ARG A 87 -5.29 -6.35 -2.54
CA ARG A 87 -5.94 -7.61 -2.83
C ARG A 87 -7.09 -7.38 -3.81
N TYR A 88 -7.07 -8.06 -4.94
CA TYR A 88 -8.11 -8.01 -5.97
C TYR A 88 -8.14 -9.34 -6.73
N ASN A 89 -9.32 -9.89 -6.99
CA ASN A 89 -9.50 -11.17 -7.71
C ASN A 89 -8.61 -12.32 -7.20
N ALA A 90 -8.54 -12.49 -5.88
CA ALA A 90 -7.70 -13.47 -5.17
C ALA A 90 -6.17 -13.30 -5.36
N GLU A 91 -5.72 -12.26 -6.06
CA GLU A 91 -4.31 -11.93 -6.22
C GLU A 91 -3.90 -10.77 -5.29
N ASN A 92 -2.62 -10.76 -4.91
CA ASN A 92 -2.01 -9.71 -4.10
C ASN A 92 -1.02 -8.93 -4.97
N PHE A 93 -1.38 -7.69 -5.28
CA PHE A 93 -0.54 -6.75 -6.00
C PHE A 93 0.21 -5.88 -5.00
N TYR A 94 1.48 -5.62 -5.22
CA TYR A 94 2.33 -4.89 -4.31
C TYR A 94 2.69 -3.53 -4.88
N ILE A 95 2.74 -2.54 -4.00
CA ILE A 95 3.14 -1.17 -4.29
C ILE A 95 4.45 -0.91 -3.58
N GLU A 96 5.47 -0.53 -4.33
CA GLU A 96 6.77 -0.14 -3.78
C GLU A 96 7.36 1.04 -4.55
N LYS A 97 8.23 1.79 -3.88
CA LYS A 97 8.99 2.87 -4.49
C LYS A 97 10.04 2.29 -5.43
N VAL A 98 10.14 2.84 -6.64
CA VAL A 98 11.19 2.49 -7.58
C VAL A 98 12.54 3.00 -7.04
N LYS A 99 13.55 2.12 -6.99
CA LYS A 99 14.88 2.45 -6.49
C LYS A 99 15.48 3.63 -7.29
N ASN A 100 16.14 4.54 -6.59
CA ASN A 100 16.81 5.71 -7.17
C ASN A 100 15.91 6.68 -7.96
N ALA A 101 14.59 6.55 -7.87
CA ALA A 101 13.64 7.44 -8.55
C ALA A 101 12.87 8.31 -7.55
N LYS A 102 12.77 9.61 -7.83
CA LYS A 102 11.95 10.54 -7.04
C LYS A 102 10.48 10.32 -7.38
N ASN A 103 9.65 10.16 -6.35
CA ASN A 103 8.18 10.10 -6.47
C ASN A 103 7.66 9.05 -7.46
N LYS A 104 8.42 7.99 -7.74
CA LYS A 104 8.03 6.95 -8.68
C LYS A 104 7.79 5.65 -7.95
N TYR A 105 6.68 5.00 -8.26
CA TYR A 105 6.22 3.76 -7.66
C TYR A 105 5.87 2.75 -8.76
N GLN A 106 5.88 1.49 -8.37
CA GLN A 106 5.46 0.39 -9.21
C GLN A 106 4.38 -0.43 -8.50
N LEU A 107 3.36 -0.80 -9.25
CA LEU A 107 2.40 -1.84 -8.92
C LEU A 107 2.84 -3.12 -9.64
N TYR A 108 3.01 -4.21 -8.90
CA TYR A 108 3.45 -5.47 -9.49
C TYR A 108 2.81 -6.68 -8.85
N LEU A 109 2.74 -7.76 -9.62
CA LEU A 109 2.43 -9.10 -9.13
C LEU A 109 3.76 -9.85 -8.89
N PRO A 110 4.00 -10.44 -7.71
CA PRO A 110 5.17 -11.28 -7.50
C PRO A 110 5.13 -12.47 -8.46
N LYS A 111 6.30 -12.96 -8.90
CA LYS A 111 6.30 -14.19 -9.70
C LYS A 111 5.90 -15.33 -8.75
N PRO A 112 5.09 -16.30 -9.18
CA PRO A 112 4.89 -17.51 -8.40
C PRO A 112 6.26 -18.11 -8.10
N VAL A 113 6.51 -18.40 -6.82
CA VAL A 113 7.67 -19.18 -6.42
C VAL A 113 7.40 -20.56 -7.02
N LYS A 114 8.19 -20.98 -8.02
CA LYS A 114 8.19 -22.38 -8.42
C LYS A 114 8.69 -23.16 -7.22
N ASN A 115 7.80 -23.81 -6.49
CA ASN A 115 8.21 -24.81 -5.52
C ASN A 115 9.03 -25.85 -6.28
N GLN A 116 10.30 -26.01 -5.91
CA GLN A 116 11.06 -27.21 -6.20
C GLN A 116 10.49 -28.34 -5.33
N GLU A 117 9.27 -28.78 -5.61
CA GLU A 117 8.82 -30.10 -5.20
C GLU A 117 9.10 -31.04 -6.37
N ASN A 118 10.30 -31.63 -6.35
CA ASN A 118 10.65 -32.92 -6.98
C ASN A 118 12.17 -33.08 -6.88
N ASP A 119 12.66 -33.64 -5.77
CA ASP A 119 13.89 -34.44 -5.71
C ASP A 119 14.08 -35.02 -4.29
N ALA A 120 13.15 -35.87 -3.85
CA ALA A 120 13.39 -36.72 -2.67
C ALA A 120 12.51 -37.98 -2.65
N LEU A 121 12.23 -38.61 -3.78
CA LEU A 121 11.72 -39.99 -3.82
C LEU A 121 12.27 -40.67 -5.08
N LYS A 122 13.50 -41.18 -4.98
CA LYS A 122 13.99 -42.32 -5.76
C LYS A 122 14.68 -43.28 -4.81
#